data_AF-A0A3D5WNI3-F1
#
_entry.id   AF-A0A3D5WNI3-F1
#
_cell.length_a   1.000
_cell.length_b   1.000
_cell.length_c   1.000
_cell.angle_alpha   90.00
_cell.angle_beta   90.00
_cell.angle_gamma   90.00
#
_symmetry.space_group_name_H-M   'P 1'
#
loop_
_entity.id
_entity.type
_entity.pdbx_description
1 polymer ?
#
loop_
_entity_poly.entity_id
_entity_poly.type
_entity_poly.pdbx_seq_one_letter_code
_entity_poly.pdbx_strand_id
1 'polypeptide(L)'
;MKKILAVISAMVLAVSTLTSFQIASAAEVTIDGKASEWKGVEMQTSTNTNIEKWAVMQDDKYVYFYVQQNGGNEWGLPITNTYVDISYASGQGGRNTQIRFVNMLKEFKDAWYGDIDGAIGAYEPSKEANKYEIEFAIPQTFFVDDDYTIKYCGATVKSSDIKDLKEVATPEPTEAVYQGVTIDGTFTDWDAVARTDVNDASLEEVATVFDGDYFYINIKEKSVGSATSAGDKSNGKYTIYTDLGRNTTFKLNKNSIDGIEGAKVSYSNKQYEIAIPASAIKQYKDTISFGYYMSEDMFIKDIANLKENDSKDKSFHGIKYDGNYTDWDYYPHQLVQYSTSGGVGEDAEAALYLDGTTLYGHVLSTLHKNEREFQPFTIRVNEKEKTSINFRLVAVDKDGKINMNPKLEGLDAGTYEFYLWDRDSGSTASSINDKDAPIYGQMKLTVRQTADGVSISDEMEYKVNLEKLAEHFDMDASDMKMIQAQYINIGQEWVTIAGTSTGAAMGISLCVLSVGAVMFYRKRRSKVKTA
;
A
#
# COMPACT_ATOMS: atom_id res chain seq x y z
N MET A 1 -21.29 14.93 -38.09
CA MET A 1 -22.25 15.85 -37.42
C MET A 1 -22.85 15.12 -36.22
N LYS A 2 -22.89 15.79 -35.04
CA LYS A 2 -23.23 15.30 -33.67
C LYS A 2 -22.10 14.47 -33.01
N LYS A 3 -21.22 15.06 -32.20
CA LYS A 3 -21.30 15.56 -30.80
C LYS A 3 -21.16 14.43 -29.76
N ILE A 4 -20.15 14.54 -28.88
CA ILE A 4 -20.10 14.32 -27.41
C ILE A 4 -18.65 14.62 -26.98
N LEU A 5 -18.38 15.84 -26.51
CA LEU A 5 -18.19 16.24 -25.10
C LEU A 5 -16.93 15.63 -24.43
N ALA A 6 -15.83 16.39 -24.48
CA ALA A 6 -14.74 16.30 -23.52
C ALA A 6 -15.09 17.22 -22.34
N VAL A 7 -15.15 16.67 -21.13
CA VAL A 7 -15.26 17.43 -19.88
C VAL A 7 -13.84 17.72 -19.43
N ILE A 8 -13.39 18.95 -19.68
CA ILE A 8 -12.23 19.54 -19.01
C ILE A 8 -12.81 20.31 -17.83
N SER A 9 -12.63 19.80 -16.61
CA SER A 9 -12.90 20.59 -15.40
C SER A 9 -11.75 21.56 -15.19
N ALA A 10 -11.93 22.79 -15.63
CA ALA A 10 -11.06 23.92 -15.31
C ALA A 10 -11.27 24.33 -13.84
N MET A 11 -10.22 24.25 -13.02
CA MET A 11 -10.13 25.01 -11.77
C MET A 11 -10.10 26.49 -12.12
N VAL A 12 -11.16 27.21 -11.80
CA VAL A 12 -11.19 28.68 -11.79
C VAL A 12 -10.85 29.13 -10.37
N LEU A 13 -9.61 29.56 -10.15
CA LEU A 13 -9.26 30.38 -8.99
C LEU A 13 -9.80 31.79 -9.23
N ALA A 14 -10.93 32.11 -8.58
CA ALA A 14 -11.37 33.49 -8.45
C ALA A 14 -10.70 34.09 -7.20
N VAL A 15 -9.61 34.82 -7.40
CA VAL A 15 -9.00 35.67 -6.36
C VAL A 15 -9.83 36.93 -6.23
N SER A 16 -10.77 36.96 -5.29
CA SER A 16 -11.36 38.19 -4.78
C SER A 16 -10.54 38.66 -3.59
N THR A 17 -9.70 39.68 -3.77
CA THR A 17 -9.06 40.40 -2.66
C THR A 17 -10.10 41.28 -1.96
N LEU A 18 -10.73 40.76 -0.91
CA LEU A 18 -11.39 41.56 0.11
C LEU A 18 -10.48 41.56 1.33
N THR A 19 -9.78 42.67 1.54
CA THR A 19 -9.03 42.93 2.78
C THR A 19 -10.02 43.16 3.91
N SER A 20 -10.45 42.08 4.55
CA SER A 20 -11.05 42.13 5.88
C SER A 20 -9.94 42.42 6.88
N PHE A 21 -10.03 43.55 7.60
CA PHE A 21 -9.28 43.73 8.84
C PHE A 21 -9.73 42.65 9.82
N GLN A 22 -8.99 41.55 9.92
CA GLN A 22 -9.12 40.61 11.02
C GLN A 22 -8.56 41.30 12.27
N ILE A 23 -9.44 41.55 13.24
CA ILE A 23 -9.01 41.74 14.62
C ILE A 23 -8.35 40.43 15.01
N ALA A 24 -7.04 40.43 15.24
CA ALA A 24 -6.32 39.25 15.71
C ALA A 24 -7.02 38.73 16.98
N SER A 25 -7.54 37.50 16.94
CA SER A 25 -7.97 36.86 18.18
C SER A 25 -6.72 36.58 19.01
N ALA A 26 -6.84 36.70 20.34
CA ALA A 26 -5.79 36.24 21.24
C ALA A 26 -5.49 34.76 20.97
N ALA A 27 -4.24 34.35 21.18
CA ALA A 27 -3.87 32.94 21.13
C ALA A 27 -4.65 32.17 22.21
N GLU A 28 -5.09 30.95 21.90
CA GLU A 28 -5.61 29.99 22.88
C GLU A 28 -4.59 28.84 22.98
N VAL A 29 -4.48 28.24 24.17
CA VAL A 29 -3.64 27.05 24.40
C VAL A 29 -4.55 25.90 24.73
N THR A 30 -4.48 24.86 23.92
CA THR A 30 -5.16 23.59 24.12
C THR A 30 -4.12 22.58 24.54
N ILE A 31 -4.30 21.95 25.71
CA ILE A 31 -3.38 20.89 26.15
C ILE A 31 -3.70 19.60 25.39
N ASP A 32 -3.11 19.45 24.21
CA ASP A 32 -3.33 18.33 23.29
C ASP A 32 -2.04 17.66 22.81
N GLY A 33 -0.88 18.16 23.25
CA GLY A 33 0.43 17.63 22.93
C GLY A 33 0.93 18.08 21.56
N LYS A 34 0.44 19.18 20.96
CA LYS A 34 0.90 19.63 19.64
C LYS A 34 1.74 20.90 19.71
N ALA A 35 2.76 20.98 18.85
CA ALA A 35 3.66 22.13 18.82
C ALA A 35 3.08 23.39 18.13
N SER A 36 1.87 23.33 17.54
CA SER A 36 1.35 24.39 16.66
C SER A 36 1.12 25.73 17.36
N GLU A 37 0.66 25.70 18.62
CA GLU A 37 0.34 26.90 19.41
C GLU A 37 1.59 27.60 19.96
N TRP A 38 2.74 26.92 19.95
CA TRP A 38 4.02 27.41 20.48
C TRP A 38 4.87 28.16 19.45
N LYS A 39 4.35 28.35 18.24
CA LYS A 39 5.04 29.07 17.17
C LYS A 39 5.24 30.54 17.57
N GLY A 40 6.49 30.98 17.65
CA GLY A 40 6.86 32.35 18.05
C GLY A 40 7.11 32.53 19.55
N VAL A 41 6.90 31.48 20.36
CA VAL A 41 7.36 31.42 21.75
C VAL A 41 8.85 31.06 21.76
N GLU A 42 9.61 31.65 22.69
CA GLU A 42 11.04 31.40 22.80
C GLU A 42 11.30 29.97 23.30
N MET A 43 11.99 29.17 22.48
CA MET A 43 12.39 27.82 22.81
C MET A 43 13.73 27.80 23.55
N GLN A 44 13.73 27.26 24.75
CA GLN A 44 14.91 27.01 25.57
C GLN A 44 15.57 25.70 25.15
N THR A 45 16.88 25.73 24.88
CA THR A 45 17.67 24.52 24.64
C THR A 45 17.93 23.77 25.95
N SER A 46 17.94 22.45 25.90
CA SER A 46 18.19 21.60 27.07
C SER A 46 19.60 21.01 27.09
N THR A 47 20.17 20.85 28.29
CA THR A 47 21.41 20.09 28.54
C THR A 47 21.13 18.64 28.97
N ASN A 48 19.86 18.24 29.10
CA ASN A 48 19.43 16.88 29.44
C ASN A 48 19.26 16.06 28.15
N THR A 49 19.82 14.86 28.08
CA THR A 49 19.75 14.00 26.88
C THR A 49 18.32 13.59 26.51
N ASN A 50 17.41 13.55 27.47
CA ASN A 50 16.02 13.16 27.26
C ASN A 50 15.15 14.31 26.76
N ILE A 51 15.58 15.57 26.91
CA ILE A 51 14.79 16.75 26.57
C ILE A 51 15.56 17.52 25.50
N GLU A 52 14.93 17.77 24.36
CA GLU A 52 15.56 18.52 23.27
C GLU A 52 15.44 20.03 23.52
N LYS A 53 14.20 20.47 23.68
CA LYS A 53 13.84 21.88 23.82
C LYS A 53 12.54 22.00 24.60
N TRP A 54 12.33 23.15 25.23
CA TRP A 54 11.10 23.44 25.95
C TRP A 54 10.79 24.94 25.91
N ALA A 55 9.54 25.30 26.17
CA ALA A 55 9.09 26.68 26.23
C ALA A 55 8.08 26.85 27.38
N VAL A 56 7.85 28.10 27.77
CA VAL A 56 6.89 28.47 28.81
C VAL A 56 6.17 29.75 28.42
N MET A 57 4.86 29.80 28.71
CA MET A 57 4.01 30.98 28.60
C MET A 57 2.97 30.94 29.72
N GLN A 58 2.18 32.00 29.91
CA GLN A 58 1.19 32.04 30.98
C GLN A 58 -0.07 32.80 30.61
N ASP A 59 -1.12 32.61 31.38
CA ASP A 59 -2.27 33.50 31.45
C ASP A 59 -2.70 33.70 32.92
N ASP A 60 -3.87 34.31 33.12
CA ASP A 60 -4.44 34.56 34.46
C ASP A 60 -4.74 33.27 35.26
N LYS A 61 -4.74 32.10 34.60
CA LYS A 61 -5.18 30.81 35.17
C LYS A 61 -4.03 29.81 35.30
N TYR A 62 -3.15 29.73 34.32
CA TYR A 62 -2.09 28.73 34.25
C TYR A 62 -0.74 29.29 33.80
N VAL A 63 0.32 28.60 34.22
CA VAL A 63 1.62 28.59 33.56
C VAL A 63 1.69 27.35 32.68
N TYR A 64 1.81 27.56 31.37
CA TYR A 64 1.85 26.52 30.35
C TYR A 64 3.28 26.17 29.99
N PHE A 65 3.53 24.90 29.70
CA PHE A 65 4.81 24.39 29.27
C PHE A 65 4.65 23.54 28.02
N TYR A 66 5.59 23.71 27.10
CA TYR A 66 5.83 22.79 26.00
C TYR A 66 7.20 22.15 26.18
N VAL A 67 7.28 20.85 25.92
CA VAL A 67 8.52 20.09 25.99
C VAL A 67 8.57 19.15 24.79
N GLN A 68 9.61 19.29 23.97
CA GLN A 68 9.96 18.24 23.02
C GLN A 68 10.99 17.33 23.69
N GLN A 69 10.65 16.06 23.83
CA GLN A 69 11.56 15.06 24.39
C GLN A 69 12.14 14.15 23.32
N ASN A 70 13.32 13.61 23.60
CA ASN A 70 13.99 12.59 22.81
C ASN A 70 13.57 11.20 23.29
N GLY A 71 13.02 10.40 22.37
CA GLY A 71 12.49 9.07 22.64
C GLY A 71 11.12 9.08 23.35
N GLY A 72 10.71 7.89 23.77
CA GLY A 72 9.40 7.63 24.37
C GLY A 72 8.54 6.69 23.53
N ASN A 73 7.43 6.24 24.13
CA ASN A 73 6.36 5.48 23.49
C ASN A 73 5.11 5.52 24.40
N GLU A 74 4.04 4.84 23.99
CA GLU A 74 2.77 4.77 24.75
C GLU A 74 2.87 4.07 26.12
N TRP A 75 4.02 3.45 26.43
CA TRP A 75 4.29 2.76 27.69
C TRP A 75 5.27 3.51 28.60
N GLY A 76 5.96 4.54 28.09
CA GLY A 76 6.97 5.27 28.84
C GLY A 76 7.41 6.58 28.19
N LEU A 77 7.41 7.67 28.96
CA LEU A 77 7.94 8.97 28.54
C LEU A 77 9.20 9.34 29.35
N PRO A 78 10.35 9.57 28.67
CA PRO A 78 11.58 10.08 29.28
C PRO A 78 11.43 11.32 30.18
N ILE A 79 10.45 12.20 29.94
CA ILE A 79 10.18 13.36 30.80
C ILE A 79 9.96 12.97 32.27
N THR A 80 9.47 11.75 32.55
CA THR A 80 9.24 11.24 33.92
C THR A 80 10.52 11.07 34.74
N ASN A 81 11.69 11.08 34.10
CA ASN A 81 13.00 11.10 34.77
C ASN A 81 13.52 12.53 35.05
N THR A 82 12.70 13.54 34.79
CA THR A 82 13.03 14.96 34.96
C THR A 82 12.05 15.62 35.92
N TYR A 83 12.35 16.85 36.32
CA TYR A 83 11.46 17.71 37.09
C TYR A 83 11.82 19.16 36.81
N VAL A 84 10.85 20.05 36.96
CA VAL A 84 11.06 21.50 36.92
C VAL A 84 11.37 21.96 38.34
N ASP A 85 12.46 22.72 38.52
CA ASP A 85 12.74 23.42 39.77
C ASP A 85 12.19 24.84 39.72
N ILE A 86 11.66 25.30 40.85
CA ILE A 86 11.15 26.66 41.06
C ILE A 86 11.87 27.24 42.26
N SER A 87 12.44 28.43 42.08
CA SER A 87 13.06 29.21 43.15
C SER A 87 12.38 30.56 43.28
N TYR A 88 12.12 30.99 44.51
CA TYR A 88 11.44 32.25 44.79
C TYR A 88 12.44 33.30 45.26
N ALA A 89 12.30 34.54 44.78
CA ALA A 89 13.19 35.65 45.17
C ALA A 89 13.13 35.93 46.69
N SER A 90 11.99 35.65 47.31
CA SER A 90 11.77 35.70 48.76
C SER A 90 12.61 34.69 49.56
N GLY A 91 13.22 33.69 48.90
CA GLY A 91 13.90 32.57 49.53
C GLY A 91 12.94 31.52 50.11
N GLN A 92 11.63 31.63 49.81
CA GLN A 92 10.64 30.63 50.20
C GLN A 92 10.98 29.26 49.62
N GLY A 93 10.85 28.23 50.45
CA GLY A 93 11.01 26.83 50.06
C GLY A 93 9.75 26.02 50.31
N GLY A 94 9.83 24.70 50.20
CA GLY A 94 8.74 23.79 50.52
C GLY A 94 8.16 23.09 49.30
N ARG A 95 6.90 22.63 49.41
CA ARG A 95 6.30 21.76 48.40
C ARG A 95 6.22 22.39 47.00
N ASN A 96 5.95 23.69 46.91
CA ASN A 96 5.78 24.45 45.66
C ASN A 96 7.10 24.82 44.95
N THR A 97 8.17 24.08 45.20
CA THR A 97 9.50 24.32 44.60
C THR A 97 9.82 23.38 43.45
N GLN A 98 8.97 22.39 43.17
CA GLN A 98 9.18 21.46 42.07
C GLN A 98 7.88 21.03 41.40
N ILE A 99 7.96 20.74 40.10
CA ILE A 99 6.93 20.04 39.34
C ILE A 99 7.54 18.72 38.85
N ARG A 100 6.95 17.60 39.25
CA ARG A 100 7.40 16.25 38.94
C ARG A 100 6.35 15.53 38.11
N PHE A 101 6.80 14.71 37.18
CA PHE A 101 5.94 14.02 36.22
C PHE A 101 5.80 12.55 36.59
N VAL A 102 4.57 12.06 36.74
CA VAL A 102 4.29 10.67 37.14
C VAL A 102 3.25 10.06 36.20
N ASN A 103 3.32 8.73 36.04
CA ASN A 103 2.29 7.93 35.38
C ASN A 103 1.91 8.46 33.97
N MET A 104 2.90 8.70 33.11
CA MET A 104 2.70 9.18 31.73
C MET A 104 1.95 10.53 31.66
N LEU A 105 2.32 11.48 32.53
CA LEU A 105 1.70 12.81 32.66
C LEU A 105 0.24 12.79 33.13
N LYS A 106 -0.24 11.65 33.66
CA LYS A 106 -1.57 11.58 34.31
C LYS A 106 -1.57 12.22 35.69
N GLU A 107 -0.40 12.32 36.31
CA GLU A 107 -0.23 12.88 37.65
C GLU A 107 0.95 13.85 37.66
N PHE A 108 0.74 15.00 38.29
CA PHE A 108 1.77 16.01 38.54
C PHE A 108 1.97 16.11 40.04
N LYS A 109 3.21 15.97 40.49
CA LYS A 109 3.56 15.99 41.91
C LYS A 109 4.46 17.18 42.25
N ASP A 110 4.29 17.67 43.47
CA ASP A 110 5.10 18.73 44.04
C ASP A 110 6.44 18.19 44.62
N ALA A 111 7.25 19.05 45.25
CA ALA A 111 8.55 18.65 45.82
C ALA A 111 8.44 17.61 46.96
N TRP A 112 7.28 17.50 47.60
CA TRP A 112 6.98 16.54 48.67
C TRP A 112 6.14 15.36 48.19
N TYR A 113 6.01 15.20 46.86
CA TYR A 113 5.22 14.16 46.22
C TYR A 113 3.70 14.28 46.45
N GLY A 114 3.22 15.47 46.86
CA GLY A 114 1.81 15.81 46.91
C GLY A 114 1.25 16.12 45.54
N ASP A 115 -0.05 15.91 45.33
CA ASP A 115 -0.72 16.23 44.07
C ASP A 115 -0.78 17.74 43.82
N ILE A 116 -0.51 18.15 42.57
CA ILE A 116 -0.73 19.52 42.11
C ILE A 116 -2.16 19.60 41.55
N ASP A 117 -3.10 19.97 42.41
CA ASP A 117 -4.52 20.09 42.06
C ASP A 117 -4.73 21.03 40.88
N GLY A 118 -5.39 20.55 39.83
CA GLY A 118 -5.72 21.34 38.64
C GLY A 118 -4.66 21.33 37.53
N ALA A 119 -3.52 20.64 37.75
CA ALA A 119 -2.55 20.40 36.70
C ALA A 119 -3.10 19.43 35.63
N ILE A 120 -2.78 19.70 34.37
CA ILE A 120 -3.22 18.91 33.21
C ILE A 120 -2.05 18.73 32.25
N GLY A 121 -2.02 17.59 31.55
CA GLY A 121 -0.96 17.28 30.59
C GLY A 121 -1.44 16.39 29.46
N ALA A 122 -0.80 16.55 28.30
CA ALA A 122 -1.01 15.75 27.11
C ALA A 122 0.32 15.53 26.38
N TYR A 123 0.36 14.52 25.52
CA TYR A 123 1.51 14.23 24.69
C TYR A 123 1.09 13.56 23.39
N GLU A 124 1.81 13.85 22.32
CA GLU A 124 1.62 13.22 21.01
C GLU A 124 2.98 12.89 20.38
N PRO A 125 3.06 11.87 19.51
CA PRO A 125 4.26 11.62 18.74
C PRO A 125 4.62 12.83 17.87
N SER A 126 5.91 13.19 17.82
CA SER A 126 6.38 14.34 17.05
C SER A 126 6.35 14.07 15.54
N LYS A 127 6.38 15.15 14.76
CA LYS A 127 6.75 15.06 13.35
C LYS A 127 8.26 14.89 13.16
N GLU A 128 9.08 15.23 14.14
CA GLU A 128 10.52 14.95 14.13
C GLU A 128 10.81 13.51 14.60
N ALA A 129 11.81 12.86 14.01
CA ALA A 129 12.07 11.44 14.22
C ALA A 129 12.40 11.10 15.68
N ASN A 130 11.75 10.04 16.21
CA ASN A 130 11.97 9.51 17.56
C ASN A 130 11.80 10.55 18.67
N LYS A 131 10.82 11.45 18.54
CA LYS A 131 10.53 12.50 19.52
C LYS A 131 9.04 12.49 19.87
N TYR A 132 8.74 13.02 21.05
CA TYR A 132 7.37 13.27 21.49
C TYR A 132 7.22 14.74 21.87
N GLU A 133 6.09 15.30 21.51
CA GLU A 133 5.65 16.63 21.90
C GLU A 133 4.79 16.50 23.15
N ILE A 134 5.08 17.32 24.16
CA ILE A 134 4.42 17.29 25.45
C ILE A 134 3.95 18.70 25.77
N GLU A 135 2.72 18.80 26.25
CA GLU A 135 2.17 20.02 26.81
C GLU A 135 1.64 19.76 28.22
N PHE A 136 1.86 20.71 29.12
CA PHE A 136 1.21 20.68 30.43
C PHE A 136 0.96 22.07 30.97
N ALA A 137 -0.06 22.20 31.82
CA ALA A 137 -0.46 23.45 32.46
C ALA A 137 -0.46 23.27 33.97
N ILE A 138 0.18 24.22 34.68
CA ILE A 138 0.23 24.27 36.14
C ILE A 138 -0.55 25.50 36.61
N PRO A 139 -1.54 25.35 37.50
CA PRO A 139 -2.35 26.49 37.94
C PRO A 139 -1.50 27.60 38.55
N GLN A 140 -1.83 28.85 38.27
CA GLN A 140 -1.17 30.01 38.89
C GLN A 140 -1.21 29.92 40.43
N THR A 141 -2.27 29.35 41.00
CA THR A 141 -2.42 29.13 42.46
C THR A 141 -1.39 28.17 43.07
N PHE A 142 -0.63 27.43 42.25
CA PHE A 142 0.49 26.63 42.73
C PHE A 142 1.74 27.47 43.01
N PHE A 143 1.89 28.62 42.35
CA PHE A 143 3.02 29.52 42.56
C PHE A 143 2.69 30.47 43.70
N VAL A 144 3.55 30.51 44.73
CA VAL A 144 3.24 31.19 46.01
C VAL A 144 3.67 32.66 46.06
N ASP A 145 4.56 33.08 45.17
CA ASP A 145 4.96 34.48 44.95
C ASP A 145 4.99 34.75 43.44
N ASP A 146 4.76 36.00 43.04
CA ASP A 146 4.82 36.43 41.63
C ASP A 146 6.26 36.48 41.09
N ASP A 147 7.26 36.68 41.97
CA ASP A 147 8.69 36.72 41.60
C ASP A 147 9.37 35.37 41.86
N TYR A 148 9.26 34.51 40.85
CA TYR A 148 9.91 33.20 40.82
C TYR A 148 10.77 33.01 39.58
N THR A 149 11.64 32.01 39.65
CA THR A 149 12.52 31.58 38.58
C THR A 149 12.36 30.08 38.35
N ILE A 150 12.01 29.71 37.12
CA ILE A 150 11.92 28.33 36.63
C ILE A 150 13.30 27.90 36.18
N LYS A 151 13.74 26.73 36.63
CA LYS A 151 14.92 26.04 36.11
C LYS A 151 14.53 24.67 35.62
N TYR A 152 14.78 24.42 34.33
CA TYR A 152 14.48 23.13 33.73
C TYR A 152 15.56 22.73 32.72
N CYS A 153 16.07 21.52 32.89
CA CYS A 153 17.07 20.90 32.01
C CYS A 153 18.23 21.81 31.59
N GLY A 154 18.78 22.57 32.54
CA GLY A 154 19.95 23.43 32.33
C GLY A 154 19.65 24.87 31.91
N ALA A 155 18.41 25.16 31.46
CA ALA A 155 17.96 26.51 31.17
C ALA A 155 17.20 27.13 32.35
N THR A 156 17.05 28.46 32.34
CA THR A 156 16.41 29.22 33.42
C THR A 156 15.58 30.35 32.82
N VAL A 157 14.34 30.49 33.26
CA VAL A 157 13.40 31.53 32.83
C VAL A 157 12.82 32.20 34.07
N LYS A 158 12.89 33.53 34.15
CA LYS A 158 12.25 34.28 35.23
C LYS A 158 10.78 34.49 34.90
N SER A 159 9.95 34.49 35.93
CA SER A 159 8.52 34.85 35.86
C SER A 159 8.25 36.14 35.07
N SER A 160 9.09 37.17 35.25
CA SER A 160 9.03 38.44 34.51
C SER A 160 9.26 38.33 33.00
N ASP A 161 9.88 37.24 32.55
CA ASP A 161 10.24 37.00 31.15
C ASP A 161 9.26 36.03 30.48
N ILE A 162 8.33 35.44 31.25
CA ILE A 162 7.27 34.55 30.73
C ILE A 162 6.20 35.41 30.07
N LYS A 163 6.08 35.30 28.75
CA LYS A 163 5.07 36.02 27.98
C LYS A 163 3.66 35.61 28.38
N ASP A 164 2.78 36.60 28.52
CA ASP A 164 1.35 36.35 28.62
C ASP A 164 0.82 35.89 27.25
N LEU A 165 -0.08 34.91 27.25
CA LEU A 165 -0.70 34.35 26.06
C LEU A 165 -1.33 35.43 25.18
N LYS A 166 -1.88 36.50 25.79
CA LYS A 166 -2.47 37.65 25.08
C LYS A 166 -1.43 38.47 24.29
N GLU A 167 -0.15 38.33 24.62
CA GLU A 167 0.97 38.99 23.92
C GLU A 167 1.56 38.12 22.80
N VAL A 168 1.20 36.84 22.74
CA VAL A 168 1.63 35.93 21.69
C VAL A 168 0.67 36.06 20.51
N ALA A 169 1.20 36.42 19.34
CA ALA A 169 0.40 36.49 18.13
C ALA A 169 -0.05 35.09 17.72
N THR A 170 -1.34 34.93 17.45
CA THR A 170 -1.88 33.71 16.85
C THR A 170 -1.16 33.45 15.52
N PRO A 171 -0.49 32.29 15.35
CA PRO A 171 0.22 32.01 14.12
C PRO A 171 -0.75 31.94 12.95
N GLU A 172 -0.46 32.67 11.87
CA GLU A 172 -1.28 32.56 10.66
C GLU A 172 -1.14 31.15 10.06
N PRO A 173 -2.26 30.51 9.67
CA PRO A 173 -2.23 29.23 9.02
C PRO A 173 -1.60 29.40 7.64
N THR A 174 -0.47 28.74 7.43
CA THR A 174 0.17 28.64 6.11
C THR A 174 -0.19 27.28 5.51
N GLU A 175 -0.71 27.29 4.27
CA GLU A 175 -0.96 26.06 3.53
C GLU A 175 0.37 25.36 3.21
N ALA A 176 0.44 24.06 3.50
CA ALA A 176 1.63 23.27 3.22
C ALA A 176 1.79 23.07 1.71
N VAL A 177 3.03 23.19 1.21
CA VAL A 177 3.37 22.98 -0.21
C VAL A 177 4.19 21.73 -0.34
N TYR A 178 3.81 20.83 -1.25
CA TYR A 178 4.55 19.60 -1.50
C TYR A 178 5.92 19.90 -2.13
N GLN A 179 6.99 19.36 -1.53
CA GLN A 179 8.39 19.56 -1.97
C GLN A 179 9.12 18.23 -2.21
N GLY A 180 8.39 17.11 -2.31
CA GLY A 180 8.95 15.76 -2.33
C GLY A 180 8.99 15.12 -0.94
N VAL A 181 9.25 13.80 -0.90
CA VAL A 181 9.31 13.00 0.33
C VAL A 181 10.71 12.45 0.54
N THR A 182 11.21 12.51 1.77
CA THR A 182 12.46 11.88 2.21
C THR A 182 12.15 10.76 3.19
N ILE A 183 12.80 9.60 3.04
CA ILE A 183 12.62 8.48 3.98
C ILE A 183 13.62 8.63 5.13
N ASP A 184 13.23 9.32 6.18
CA ASP A 184 14.09 9.60 7.35
C ASP A 184 13.37 9.50 8.70
N GLY A 185 12.06 9.25 8.72
CA GLY A 185 11.25 9.16 9.92
C GLY A 185 10.80 10.52 10.47
N THR A 186 11.00 11.60 9.72
CA THR A 186 10.37 12.90 9.95
C THR A 186 9.20 13.10 8.99
N PHE A 187 8.06 13.57 9.49
CA PHE A 187 6.79 13.49 8.78
C PHE A 187 6.27 14.84 8.26
N THR A 188 7.09 15.89 8.30
CA THR A 188 6.67 17.24 7.89
C THR A 188 6.47 17.39 6.39
N ASP A 189 7.17 16.60 5.58
CA ASP A 189 7.02 16.52 4.13
C ASP A 189 5.68 15.92 3.69
N TRP A 190 4.97 15.24 4.59
CA TRP A 190 3.61 14.74 4.37
C TRP A 190 2.51 15.77 4.63
N ASP A 191 2.83 16.97 5.14
CA ASP A 191 1.82 17.97 5.52
C ASP A 191 0.98 18.46 4.33
N ALA A 192 1.54 18.38 3.12
CA ALA A 192 0.85 18.72 1.87
C ALA A 192 0.18 17.51 1.19
N VAL A 193 0.27 16.31 1.76
CA VAL A 193 -0.26 15.07 1.18
C VAL A 193 -1.57 14.70 1.86
N ALA A 194 -2.60 14.44 1.06
CA ALA A 194 -3.90 14.05 1.58
C ALA A 194 -3.83 12.72 2.34
N ARG A 195 -4.45 12.69 3.53
CA ARG A 195 -4.56 11.51 4.39
C ARG A 195 -5.94 10.87 4.24
N THR A 196 -5.96 9.55 4.38
CA THR A 196 -7.17 8.73 4.36
C THR A 196 -7.24 7.93 5.66
N ASP A 197 -8.34 8.10 6.39
CA ASP A 197 -8.62 7.32 7.60
C ASP A 197 -8.76 5.84 7.27
N VAL A 198 -8.15 4.98 8.09
CA VAL A 198 -8.30 3.54 8.01
C VAL A 198 -9.13 3.05 9.19
N ASN A 199 -10.29 2.49 8.91
CA ASN A 199 -11.20 2.00 9.94
C ASN A 199 -10.93 0.52 10.28
N ASP A 200 -9.76 0.21 10.85
CA ASP A 200 -9.44 -1.13 11.36
C ASP A 200 -8.81 -1.12 12.77
N ALA A 201 -8.31 -2.25 13.26
CA ALA A 201 -7.74 -2.37 14.60
C ALA A 201 -6.28 -1.90 14.73
N SER A 202 -5.54 -1.83 13.61
CA SER A 202 -4.09 -1.62 13.56
C SER A 202 -3.69 -0.25 13.05
N LEU A 203 -4.36 0.26 12.02
CA LEU A 203 -3.99 1.48 11.31
C LEU A 203 -4.98 2.60 11.61
N GLU A 204 -4.47 3.81 11.75
CA GLU A 204 -5.26 5.03 11.96
C GLU A 204 -5.49 5.75 10.62
N GLU A 205 -4.41 6.00 9.89
CA GLU A 205 -4.42 6.78 8.66
C GLU A 205 -3.36 6.25 7.69
N VAL A 206 -3.58 6.48 6.39
CA VAL A 206 -2.57 6.31 5.35
C VAL A 206 -2.53 7.53 4.43
N ALA A 207 -1.37 7.80 3.85
CA ALA A 207 -1.18 8.79 2.80
C ALA A 207 -0.25 8.23 1.74
N THR A 208 -0.44 8.63 0.49
CA THR A 208 0.38 8.16 -0.63
C THR A 208 0.62 9.26 -1.64
N VAL A 209 1.80 9.27 -2.25
CA VAL A 209 2.12 10.12 -3.39
C VAL A 209 3.01 9.37 -4.37
N PHE A 210 2.66 9.39 -5.65
CA PHE A 210 3.50 8.82 -6.70
C PHE A 210 4.27 9.95 -7.37
N ASP A 211 5.57 10.06 -7.07
CA ASP A 211 6.42 11.14 -7.55
C ASP A 211 7.64 10.59 -8.32
N GLY A 212 7.50 10.51 -9.65
CA GLY A 212 8.57 10.15 -10.57
C GLY A 212 9.03 8.71 -10.38
N ASP A 213 10.23 8.56 -9.80
CA ASP A 213 10.92 7.28 -9.66
C ASP A 213 10.44 6.45 -8.45
N TYR A 214 9.60 7.01 -7.59
CA TYR A 214 9.14 6.35 -6.38
C TYR A 214 7.65 6.55 -6.11
N PHE A 215 7.01 5.49 -5.64
CA PHE A 215 5.73 5.53 -4.95
C PHE A 215 5.96 5.59 -3.45
N TYR A 216 5.56 6.69 -2.83
CA TYR A 216 5.74 6.95 -1.41
C TYR A 216 4.46 6.61 -0.64
N ILE A 217 4.62 5.98 0.52
CA ILE A 217 3.53 5.56 1.39
C ILE A 217 3.85 6.00 2.82
N ASN A 218 2.91 6.68 3.48
CA ASN A 218 2.88 6.89 4.91
C ASN A 218 1.79 6.00 5.53
N ILE A 219 2.13 5.30 6.60
CA ILE A 219 1.20 4.46 7.35
C ILE A 219 1.28 4.85 8.82
N LYS A 220 0.18 5.33 9.40
CA LYS A 220 0.05 5.64 10.83
C LYS A 220 -0.64 4.50 11.56
N GLU A 221 0.01 3.97 12.59
CA GLU A 221 -0.55 2.95 13.48
C GLU A 221 -1.44 3.60 14.54
N LYS A 222 -2.48 2.87 14.99
CA LYS A 222 -3.19 3.22 16.23
C LYS A 222 -2.29 3.01 17.45
N SER A 223 -2.67 3.59 18.59
CA SER A 223 -1.95 3.46 19.86
C SER A 223 -1.61 2.01 20.25
N VAL A 224 -2.53 1.06 20.01
CA VAL A 224 -2.35 -0.39 20.29
C VAL A 224 -2.24 -1.22 18.99
N GLY A 225 -2.03 -0.58 17.85
CA GLY A 225 -1.97 -1.21 16.53
C GLY A 225 -0.57 -1.63 16.10
N SER A 226 -0.49 -2.49 15.07
CA SER A 226 0.78 -2.73 14.37
C SER A 226 0.60 -2.97 12.87
N ALA A 227 1.24 -2.15 12.05
CA ALA A 227 1.24 -2.24 10.59
C ALA A 227 1.92 -3.52 10.08
N THR A 228 2.89 -4.06 10.84
CA THR A 228 3.64 -5.28 10.49
C THR A 228 2.85 -6.57 10.71
N SER A 229 1.74 -6.49 11.43
CA SER A 229 0.79 -7.59 11.65
C SER A 229 -0.63 -7.20 11.23
N ALA A 230 -0.77 -6.18 10.40
CA ALA A 230 -2.07 -5.71 9.94
C ALA A 230 -2.59 -6.55 8.76
N GLY A 231 -3.86 -6.35 8.40
CA GLY A 231 -4.58 -7.06 7.35
C GLY A 231 -5.21 -8.39 7.80
N ASP A 232 -6.04 -8.98 6.93
CA ASP A 232 -6.89 -10.15 7.23
C ASP A 232 -6.17 -11.41 7.70
N LYS A 233 -4.87 -11.53 7.40
CA LYS A 233 -4.01 -12.65 7.78
C LYS A 233 -2.99 -12.30 8.86
N SER A 234 -3.10 -11.10 9.42
CA SER A 234 -2.22 -10.56 10.45
C SER A 234 -0.73 -10.69 10.12
N ASN A 235 -0.35 -10.42 8.88
CA ASN A 235 0.99 -10.69 8.36
C ASN A 235 1.68 -9.46 7.77
N GLY A 236 1.05 -8.27 7.85
CA GLY A 236 1.64 -7.01 7.41
C GLY A 236 1.92 -6.96 5.92
N LYS A 237 1.08 -7.61 5.11
CA LYS A 237 1.21 -7.61 3.65
C LYS A 237 0.33 -6.57 2.99
N TYR A 238 0.95 -5.86 2.06
CA TYR A 238 0.33 -4.78 1.29
C TYR A 238 0.53 -5.02 -0.20
N THR A 239 -0.30 -4.37 -1.01
CA THR A 239 -0.24 -4.45 -2.47
C THR A 239 -0.32 -3.07 -3.09
N ILE A 240 0.40 -2.91 -4.19
CA ILE A 240 0.15 -1.87 -5.19
C ILE A 240 -0.61 -2.54 -6.33
N TYR A 241 -1.88 -2.16 -6.48
CA TYR A 241 -2.79 -2.72 -7.45
C TYR A 241 -2.89 -1.80 -8.67
N THR A 242 -2.62 -2.33 -9.86
CA THR A 242 -2.65 -1.54 -11.09
C THR A 242 -4.03 -1.55 -11.74
N ASP A 243 -4.31 -0.54 -12.55
CA ASP A 243 -5.50 -0.49 -13.41
C ASP A 243 -5.56 -1.60 -14.49
N LEU A 244 -4.48 -2.36 -14.66
CA LEU A 244 -4.41 -3.60 -15.45
C LEU A 244 -4.66 -4.86 -14.63
N GLY A 245 -5.00 -4.73 -13.34
CA GLY A 245 -5.33 -5.87 -12.47
C GLY A 245 -4.12 -6.60 -11.89
N ARG A 246 -2.91 -6.03 -12.02
CA ARG A 246 -1.68 -6.63 -11.54
C ARG A 246 -1.40 -6.22 -10.09
N ASN A 247 -0.68 -7.06 -9.37
CA ASN A 247 -0.35 -6.86 -7.96
C ASN A 247 1.16 -6.84 -7.77
N THR A 248 1.69 -5.73 -7.26
CA THR A 248 3.05 -5.67 -6.71
C THR A 248 2.94 -5.82 -5.20
N THR A 249 3.39 -6.95 -4.66
CA THR A 249 3.13 -7.30 -3.25
C THR A 249 4.40 -7.15 -2.42
N PHE A 250 4.26 -6.62 -1.21
CA PHE A 250 5.35 -6.57 -0.26
C PHE A 250 4.90 -6.87 1.16
N LYS A 251 5.85 -7.31 1.99
CA LYS A 251 5.65 -7.45 3.43
C LYS A 251 6.41 -6.34 4.16
N LEU A 252 5.68 -5.64 5.03
CA LEU A 252 6.26 -4.63 5.91
C LEU A 252 6.82 -5.29 7.16
N ASN A 253 8.12 -5.13 7.40
CA ASN A 253 8.74 -5.35 8.70
C ASN A 253 9.13 -4.00 9.31
N LYS A 254 9.50 -3.98 10.59
CA LYS A 254 9.80 -2.73 11.31
C LYS A 254 10.83 -1.84 10.60
N ASN A 255 11.89 -2.44 10.05
CA ASN A 255 13.01 -1.71 9.43
C ASN A 255 13.37 -2.26 8.03
N SER A 256 12.48 -3.05 7.41
CA SER A 256 12.72 -3.60 6.07
C SER A 256 11.43 -3.88 5.32
N ILE A 257 11.54 -3.92 4.00
CA ILE A 257 10.48 -4.33 3.09
C ILE A 257 10.93 -5.63 2.41
N ASP A 258 10.14 -6.70 2.56
CA ASP A 258 10.42 -7.96 1.84
C ASP A 258 9.62 -7.98 0.52
N GLY A 259 10.24 -8.52 -0.53
CA GLY A 259 9.62 -8.76 -1.84
C GLY A 259 9.91 -7.69 -2.89
N ILE A 260 10.43 -6.52 -2.50
CA ILE A 260 10.75 -5.43 -3.43
C ILE A 260 12.20 -4.99 -3.23
N GLU A 261 13.05 -5.24 -4.22
CA GLU A 261 14.41 -4.75 -4.24
C GLU A 261 14.45 -3.22 -4.38
N GLY A 262 15.34 -2.56 -3.62
CA GLY A 262 15.50 -1.10 -3.66
C GLY A 262 14.44 -0.31 -2.88
N ALA A 263 13.47 -0.99 -2.25
CA ALA A 263 12.52 -0.36 -1.34
C ALA A 263 13.23 0.20 -0.10
N LYS A 264 12.75 1.36 0.36
CA LYS A 264 13.26 2.05 1.56
C LYS A 264 12.14 2.15 2.58
N VAL A 265 12.50 2.08 3.87
CA VAL A 265 11.55 2.27 4.96
C VAL A 265 12.21 2.94 6.16
N SER A 266 11.49 3.85 6.78
CA SER A 266 11.77 4.38 8.11
C SER A 266 10.55 4.18 9.00
N TYR A 267 10.79 3.87 10.27
CA TYR A 267 9.75 3.76 11.28
C TYR A 267 10.09 4.65 12.46
N SER A 268 9.18 5.55 12.79
CA SER A 268 9.33 6.53 13.85
C SER A 268 7.94 6.92 14.35
N ASN A 269 7.79 7.15 15.65
CA ASN A 269 6.58 7.79 16.19
C ASN A 269 5.26 7.12 15.75
N LYS A 270 5.23 5.78 15.75
CA LYS A 270 4.06 4.95 15.32
C LYS A 270 3.68 5.14 13.85
N GLN A 271 4.61 5.60 13.03
CA GLN A 271 4.40 5.86 11.63
C GLN A 271 5.52 5.26 10.80
N TYR A 272 5.16 4.74 9.63
CA TYR A 272 6.09 4.29 8.60
C TYR A 272 6.12 5.30 7.47
N GLU A 273 7.30 5.50 6.90
CA GLU A 273 7.50 6.09 5.58
C GLU A 273 8.16 5.05 4.71
N ILE A 274 7.60 4.81 3.53
CA ILE A 274 8.06 3.78 2.61
C ILE A 274 8.22 4.42 1.24
N ALA A 275 9.30 4.09 0.55
CA ALA A 275 9.48 4.41 -0.87
C ALA A 275 9.64 3.11 -1.66
N ILE A 276 8.72 2.86 -2.58
CA ILE A 276 8.75 1.74 -3.51
C ILE A 276 9.24 2.24 -4.88
N PRO A 277 10.33 1.68 -5.44
CA PRO A 277 10.81 2.08 -6.76
C PRO A 277 9.71 1.87 -7.82
N ALA A 278 9.48 2.89 -8.66
CA ALA A 278 8.52 2.82 -9.75
C ALA A 278 8.83 1.67 -10.72
N SER A 279 10.11 1.32 -10.89
CA SER A 279 10.58 0.20 -11.70
C SER A 279 10.20 -1.18 -11.16
N ALA A 280 9.87 -1.27 -9.86
CA ALA A 280 9.40 -2.52 -9.24
C ALA A 280 7.88 -2.68 -9.32
N ILE A 281 7.15 -1.60 -9.62
CA ILE A 281 5.70 -1.65 -9.79
C ILE A 281 5.39 -2.33 -11.12
N LYS A 282 4.56 -3.37 -11.07
CA LYS A 282 4.06 -4.07 -12.26
C LYS A 282 3.39 -3.11 -13.25
N GLN A 283 3.28 -3.56 -14.49
CA GLN A 283 2.72 -2.80 -15.59
C GLN A 283 1.35 -2.20 -15.22
N TYR A 284 1.23 -0.90 -15.47
CA TYR A 284 0.04 -0.09 -15.27
C TYR A 284 -0.10 0.87 -16.45
N LYS A 285 -1.33 1.27 -16.74
CA LYS A 285 -1.62 2.19 -17.84
C LYS A 285 -1.57 3.63 -17.37
N ASP A 286 -2.50 4.02 -16.50
CA ASP A 286 -2.73 5.39 -16.08
C ASP A 286 -2.56 5.54 -14.56
N THR A 287 -3.04 4.56 -13.77
CA THR A 287 -3.10 4.69 -12.32
C THR A 287 -2.78 3.42 -11.55
N ILE A 288 -2.40 3.61 -10.28
CA ILE A 288 -2.22 2.54 -9.29
C ILE A 288 -3.09 2.80 -8.05
N SER A 289 -3.27 1.78 -7.22
CA SER A 289 -4.00 1.84 -5.95
C SER A 289 -3.20 1.15 -4.87
N PHE A 290 -3.43 1.50 -3.61
CA PHE A 290 -2.70 0.94 -2.46
C PHE A 290 -3.64 0.40 -1.39
N GLY A 291 -3.33 -0.79 -0.86
CA GLY A 291 -4.13 -1.43 0.17
C GLY A 291 -3.49 -2.68 0.75
N TYR A 292 -4.23 -3.38 1.60
CA TYR A 292 -3.83 -4.71 2.06
C TYR A 292 -3.79 -5.71 0.89
N TYR A 293 -2.82 -6.61 0.95
CA TYR A 293 -2.74 -7.72 0.02
C TYR A 293 -4.03 -8.57 0.08
N MET A 294 -4.59 -8.92 -1.07
CA MET A 294 -5.86 -9.65 -1.24
C MET A 294 -7.12 -8.94 -0.72
N SER A 295 -7.03 -7.69 -0.27
CA SER A 295 -8.23 -6.90 -0.01
C SER A 295 -8.88 -6.49 -1.33
N GLU A 296 -10.21 -6.49 -1.36
CA GLU A 296 -10.98 -5.90 -2.46
C GLU A 296 -11.12 -4.39 -2.30
N ASP A 297 -10.92 -3.88 -1.08
CA ASP A 297 -10.98 -2.45 -0.78
C ASP A 297 -9.57 -1.92 -0.56
N MET A 298 -9.09 -1.19 -1.56
CA MET A 298 -7.84 -0.42 -1.47
C MET A 298 -8.09 0.83 -0.64
N PHE A 299 -7.14 1.19 0.21
CA PHE A 299 -7.23 2.41 1.02
C PHE A 299 -7.31 3.65 0.17
N ILE A 300 -6.45 3.73 -0.85
CA ILE A 300 -6.37 4.86 -1.79
C ILE A 300 -6.35 4.30 -3.20
N LYS A 301 -7.18 4.87 -4.07
CA LYS A 301 -7.42 4.39 -5.45
C LYS A 301 -7.05 5.47 -6.47
N ASP A 302 -6.81 5.03 -7.70
CA ASP A 302 -6.64 5.88 -8.89
C ASP A 302 -5.52 6.93 -8.74
N ILE A 303 -4.40 6.52 -8.17
CA ILE A 303 -3.21 7.35 -7.95
C ILE A 303 -2.41 7.43 -9.25
N ALA A 304 -2.32 8.63 -9.82
CA ALA A 304 -1.47 8.92 -10.98
C ALA A 304 -0.05 9.34 -10.54
N ASN A 305 0.94 9.08 -11.39
CA ASN A 305 2.31 9.57 -11.16
C ASN A 305 2.42 11.05 -11.56
N LEU A 306 2.82 11.89 -10.60
CA LEU A 306 2.93 13.35 -10.76
C LEU A 306 3.94 13.79 -11.82
N LYS A 307 4.94 12.94 -12.11
CA LYS A 307 6.04 13.23 -13.05
C LYS A 307 6.14 12.17 -14.14
N GLU A 308 5.04 11.49 -14.46
CA GLU A 308 5.07 10.51 -15.54
C GLU A 308 5.56 11.15 -16.84
N ASN A 309 6.49 10.46 -17.51
CA ASN A 309 6.98 10.89 -18.80
C ASN A 309 6.11 10.21 -19.87
N ASP A 310 5.14 10.95 -20.42
CA ASP A 310 4.12 10.53 -21.41
C ASP A 310 4.67 9.92 -22.73
N SER A 311 5.99 9.70 -22.83
CA SER A 311 6.69 9.20 -24.01
C SER A 311 6.62 7.68 -24.20
N LYS A 312 6.17 6.90 -23.20
CA LYS A 312 6.06 5.44 -23.31
C LYS A 312 4.71 5.05 -23.91
N ASP A 313 4.73 4.30 -25.00
CA ASP A 313 3.51 3.68 -25.54
C ASP A 313 3.04 2.58 -24.58
N LYS A 314 1.93 2.85 -23.89
CA LYS A 314 1.25 1.91 -22.97
C LYS A 314 0.02 1.28 -23.60
N SER A 315 0.02 1.12 -24.92
CA SER A 315 -1.11 0.60 -25.68
C SER A 315 -0.99 -0.90 -25.92
N PHE A 316 -2.15 -1.56 -25.94
CA PHE A 316 -2.26 -2.95 -26.34
C PHE A 316 -2.42 -3.06 -27.87
N HIS A 317 -1.59 -3.89 -28.51
CA HIS A 317 -1.53 -4.02 -29.97
C HIS A 317 -1.90 -5.42 -30.49
N GLY A 318 -2.59 -6.22 -29.66
CA GLY A 318 -2.86 -7.63 -29.95
C GLY A 318 -1.73 -8.56 -29.50
N ILE A 319 -1.97 -9.87 -29.56
CA ILE A 319 -1.04 -10.91 -29.11
C ILE A 319 -0.41 -11.64 -30.30
N LYS A 320 0.89 -11.93 -30.19
CA LYS A 320 1.65 -12.79 -31.10
C LYS A 320 2.19 -13.99 -30.34
N TYR A 321 1.81 -15.18 -30.80
CA TYR A 321 2.39 -16.42 -30.28
C TYR A 321 3.83 -16.61 -30.77
N ASP A 322 4.81 -16.14 -30.01
CA ASP A 322 6.22 -16.15 -30.38
C ASP A 322 7.22 -16.42 -29.22
N GLY A 323 6.76 -16.45 -27.97
CA GLY A 323 7.56 -16.67 -26.77
C GLY A 323 8.11 -15.37 -26.17
N ASN A 324 7.74 -14.21 -26.72
CA ASN A 324 7.99 -12.90 -26.17
C ASN A 324 6.68 -12.37 -25.56
N TYR A 325 6.70 -12.07 -24.27
CA TYR A 325 5.51 -11.77 -23.50
C TYR A 325 5.19 -10.27 -23.38
N THR A 326 5.99 -9.41 -24.02
CA THR A 326 5.84 -7.94 -23.91
C THR A 326 4.54 -7.40 -24.51
N ASP A 327 3.90 -8.15 -25.40
CA ASP A 327 2.56 -7.83 -25.92
C ASP A 327 1.44 -8.02 -24.87
N TRP A 328 1.72 -8.75 -23.79
CA TRP A 328 0.84 -8.88 -22.62
C TRP A 328 1.01 -7.76 -21.58
N ASP A 329 2.08 -6.97 -21.65
CA ASP A 329 2.44 -5.96 -20.64
C ASP A 329 1.26 -5.03 -20.34
N TYR A 330 0.62 -4.50 -21.39
CA TYR A 330 -0.50 -3.56 -21.31
C TYR A 330 -1.88 -4.20 -21.53
N TYR A 331 -1.98 -5.50 -21.25
CA TYR A 331 -3.25 -6.22 -21.26
C TYR A 331 -3.69 -6.61 -19.84
N PRO A 332 -4.98 -6.52 -19.49
CA PRO A 332 -5.44 -6.85 -18.15
C PRO A 332 -5.16 -8.30 -17.73
N HIS A 333 -4.68 -8.48 -16.50
CA HIS A 333 -4.39 -9.78 -15.88
C HIS A 333 -5.28 -10.03 -14.66
N GLN A 334 -5.46 -11.30 -14.34
CA GLN A 334 -6.14 -11.78 -13.13
C GLN A 334 -5.13 -12.50 -12.24
N LEU A 335 -5.25 -12.25 -10.93
CA LEU A 335 -4.47 -12.93 -9.91
C LEU A 335 -4.89 -14.40 -9.81
N VAL A 336 -3.94 -15.32 -9.87
CA VAL A 336 -4.11 -16.76 -9.67
C VAL A 336 -3.30 -17.16 -8.45
N GLN A 337 -3.97 -17.61 -7.40
CA GLN A 337 -3.36 -17.75 -6.08
C GLN A 337 -3.07 -19.20 -5.76
N TYR A 338 -1.91 -19.43 -5.15
CA TYR A 338 -1.67 -20.70 -4.49
C TYR A 338 -2.33 -20.73 -3.10
N SER A 339 -2.82 -21.89 -2.68
CA SER A 339 -3.59 -22.09 -1.44
C SER A 339 -2.87 -21.70 -0.13
N THR A 340 -1.58 -21.36 -0.15
CA THR A 340 -0.87 -20.82 1.02
C THR A 340 -1.00 -19.30 1.07
N SER A 341 -2.17 -18.83 1.50
CA SER A 341 -2.35 -17.43 1.88
C SER A 341 -1.29 -17.03 2.92
N GLY A 342 -0.30 -16.23 2.52
CA GLY A 342 0.73 -15.69 3.41
C GLY A 342 2.19 -16.10 3.13
N GLY A 343 2.49 -16.94 2.14
CA GLY A 343 3.88 -17.30 1.75
C GLY A 343 4.68 -16.12 1.16
N VAL A 344 6.02 -16.10 1.26
CA VAL A 344 6.85 -15.02 0.69
C VAL A 344 6.95 -15.18 -0.84
N GLY A 345 6.56 -14.15 -1.60
CA GLY A 345 6.60 -14.13 -3.07
C GLY A 345 5.35 -13.50 -3.69
N GLU A 346 5.42 -13.20 -4.99
CA GLU A 346 4.26 -12.79 -5.78
C GLU A 346 3.47 -14.02 -6.22
N ASP A 347 2.15 -13.98 -6.04
CA ASP A 347 1.23 -14.95 -6.64
C ASP A 347 1.24 -14.83 -8.16
N ALA A 348 0.84 -15.91 -8.84
CA ALA A 348 0.84 -15.95 -10.29
C ALA A 348 -0.20 -14.99 -10.88
N GLU A 349 0.02 -14.59 -12.12
CA GLU A 349 -0.93 -13.78 -12.88
C GLU A 349 -1.18 -14.37 -14.25
N ALA A 350 -2.41 -14.24 -14.71
CA ALA A 350 -2.84 -14.89 -15.92
C ALA A 350 -3.87 -14.06 -16.69
N ALA A 351 -3.87 -14.23 -18.00
CA ALA A 351 -4.77 -13.54 -18.90
C ALA A 351 -5.26 -14.47 -20.01
N LEU A 352 -6.42 -14.13 -20.55
CA LEU A 352 -6.95 -14.71 -21.77
C LEU A 352 -7.23 -13.58 -22.76
N TYR A 353 -6.96 -13.81 -24.04
CA TYR A 353 -7.25 -12.88 -25.13
C TYR A 353 -7.84 -13.65 -26.32
N LEU A 354 -8.82 -13.07 -26.99
CA LEU A 354 -9.50 -13.68 -28.13
C LEU A 354 -9.33 -12.82 -29.37
N ASP A 355 -8.73 -13.40 -30.41
CA ASP A 355 -8.65 -12.80 -31.75
C ASP A 355 -9.25 -13.76 -32.79
N GLY A 356 -10.41 -13.38 -33.33
CA GLY A 356 -11.20 -14.22 -34.21
C GLY A 356 -11.53 -15.57 -33.57
N THR A 357 -11.01 -16.64 -34.14
CA THR A 357 -11.21 -18.04 -33.70
C THR A 357 -10.03 -18.59 -32.89
N THR A 358 -9.06 -17.75 -32.56
CA THR A 358 -7.88 -18.14 -31.77
C THR A 358 -7.98 -17.57 -30.36
N LEU A 359 -8.04 -18.46 -29.38
CA LEU A 359 -7.90 -18.10 -27.98
C LEU A 359 -6.43 -18.13 -27.59
N TYR A 360 -5.91 -17.01 -27.12
CA TYR A 360 -4.62 -16.91 -26.48
C TYR A 360 -4.77 -16.95 -24.96
N GLY A 361 -3.81 -17.56 -24.28
CA GLY A 361 -3.70 -17.47 -22.83
C GLY A 361 -2.27 -17.27 -22.40
N HIS A 362 -2.11 -16.60 -21.27
CA HIS A 362 -0.83 -16.22 -20.68
C HIS A 362 -0.84 -16.53 -19.19
N VAL A 363 0.28 -17.04 -18.67
CA VAL A 363 0.50 -17.22 -17.23
C VAL A 363 1.95 -16.96 -16.87
N LEU A 364 2.18 -16.10 -15.88
CA LEU A 364 3.47 -15.91 -15.22
C LEU A 364 3.40 -16.50 -13.81
N SER A 365 4.30 -17.45 -13.50
CA SER A 365 4.48 -18.04 -12.17
C SER A 365 5.85 -17.69 -11.60
N THR A 366 5.86 -17.05 -10.43
CA THR A 366 7.06 -16.56 -9.74
C THR A 366 7.36 -17.32 -8.45
N LEU A 367 6.37 -18.00 -7.87
CA LEU A 367 6.48 -18.58 -6.52
C LEU A 367 7.14 -19.96 -6.52
N HIS A 368 6.61 -20.90 -7.30
CA HIS A 368 7.04 -22.30 -7.23
C HIS A 368 8.11 -22.67 -8.24
N LYS A 369 8.22 -21.90 -9.34
CA LYS A 369 9.30 -22.00 -10.33
C LYS A 369 9.51 -23.45 -10.81
N ASN A 370 8.39 -24.12 -11.07
CA ASN A 370 8.31 -25.51 -11.47
C ASN A 370 7.50 -25.62 -12.75
N GLU A 371 8.15 -26.11 -13.80
CA GLU A 371 7.64 -26.17 -15.16
C GLU A 371 6.43 -27.11 -15.29
N ARG A 372 6.25 -28.07 -14.37
CA ARG A 372 5.09 -28.97 -14.38
C ARG A 372 3.79 -28.30 -13.99
N GLU A 373 3.82 -27.15 -13.32
CA GLU A 373 2.59 -26.53 -12.81
C GLU A 373 1.68 -26.01 -13.90
N PHE A 374 2.22 -25.77 -15.09
CA PHE A 374 1.44 -25.38 -16.26
C PHE A 374 0.63 -26.54 -16.87
N GLN A 375 0.70 -27.75 -16.31
CA GLN A 375 -0.17 -28.85 -16.71
C GLN A 375 -0.57 -29.78 -15.55
N PRO A 376 -1.75 -30.41 -15.61
CA PRO A 376 -2.79 -30.10 -16.58
C PRO A 376 -3.38 -28.71 -16.31
N PHE A 377 -3.90 -28.07 -17.35
CA PHE A 377 -4.78 -26.92 -17.18
C PHE A 377 -6.09 -27.17 -17.92
N THR A 378 -7.15 -26.56 -17.42
CA THR A 378 -8.51 -26.80 -17.90
C THR A 378 -9.01 -25.57 -18.63
N ILE A 379 -9.61 -25.75 -19.81
CA ILE A 379 -10.45 -24.73 -20.43
C ILE A 379 -11.91 -25.16 -20.29
N ARG A 380 -12.77 -24.22 -19.91
CA ARG A 380 -14.22 -24.42 -19.82
C ARG A 380 -14.96 -23.31 -20.55
N VAL A 381 -16.03 -23.68 -21.22
CA VAL A 381 -16.93 -22.75 -21.91
C VAL A 381 -18.25 -22.60 -21.15
N ASN A 382 -18.80 -21.38 -21.13
CA ASN A 382 -20.13 -21.04 -20.59
C ASN A 382 -20.39 -21.58 -19.16
N GLU A 383 -19.34 -21.72 -18.36
CA GLU A 383 -19.38 -22.25 -16.99
C GLU A 383 -19.98 -23.66 -16.86
N LYS A 384 -19.90 -24.50 -17.90
CA LYS A 384 -20.48 -25.84 -17.91
C LYS A 384 -19.41 -26.91 -17.85
N GLU A 385 -19.53 -27.82 -16.88
CA GLU A 385 -18.61 -28.97 -16.74
C GLU A 385 -18.52 -29.81 -18.02
N LYS A 386 -19.65 -30.04 -18.70
CA LYS A 386 -19.71 -30.80 -19.96
C LYS A 386 -18.98 -30.16 -21.15
N THR A 387 -18.59 -28.90 -21.05
CA THR A 387 -17.80 -28.18 -22.04
C THR A 387 -16.46 -27.76 -21.42
N SER A 388 -15.84 -28.71 -20.71
CA SER A 388 -14.51 -28.58 -20.14
C SER A 388 -13.58 -29.57 -20.82
N ILE A 389 -12.34 -29.14 -21.04
CA ILE A 389 -11.27 -29.96 -21.61
C ILE A 389 -10.02 -29.78 -20.76
N ASN A 390 -9.33 -30.89 -20.46
CA ASN A 390 -8.09 -30.88 -19.69
C ASN A 390 -6.91 -31.08 -20.64
N PHE A 391 -6.02 -30.09 -20.71
CA PHE A 391 -4.84 -30.20 -21.55
C PHE A 391 -3.66 -30.76 -20.76
N ARG A 392 -2.95 -31.70 -21.40
CA ARG A 392 -1.58 -32.07 -21.05
C ARG A 392 -0.63 -31.61 -22.16
N LEU A 393 0.65 -31.47 -21.83
CA LEU A 393 1.67 -31.10 -22.81
C LEU A 393 2.27 -32.35 -23.45
N VAL A 394 2.39 -32.31 -24.78
CA VAL A 394 3.14 -33.30 -25.56
C VAL A 394 4.16 -32.59 -26.45
N ALA A 395 5.29 -33.23 -26.70
CA ALA A 395 6.27 -32.72 -27.67
C ALA A 395 6.09 -33.42 -29.01
N VAL A 396 6.45 -32.73 -30.09
CA VAL A 396 6.33 -33.25 -31.45
C VAL A 396 7.66 -33.07 -32.15
N ASP A 397 8.16 -34.13 -32.77
CA ASP A 397 9.39 -34.04 -33.56
C ASP A 397 9.14 -33.48 -34.96
N LYS A 398 10.22 -33.25 -35.71
CA LYS A 398 10.18 -32.72 -37.08
C LYS A 398 9.34 -33.54 -38.06
N ASP A 399 9.12 -34.82 -37.78
CA ASP A 399 8.37 -35.75 -38.64
C ASP A 399 6.88 -35.83 -38.20
N GLY A 400 6.50 -35.03 -37.20
CA GLY A 400 5.16 -34.97 -36.65
C GLY A 400 4.86 -36.07 -35.64
N LYS A 401 5.87 -36.84 -35.19
CA LYS A 401 5.66 -37.92 -34.22
C LYS A 401 5.51 -37.34 -32.82
N ILE A 402 4.55 -37.87 -32.08
CA ILE A 402 4.18 -37.40 -30.75
C ILE A 402 5.02 -38.12 -29.69
N ASN A 403 5.69 -37.33 -28.85
CA ASN A 403 6.18 -37.76 -27.55
C ASN A 403 5.17 -37.39 -26.47
N MET A 404 4.44 -38.39 -25.99
CA MET A 404 3.43 -38.24 -24.94
C MET A 404 3.99 -37.79 -23.60
N ASN A 405 5.26 -38.12 -23.30
CA ASN A 405 5.88 -37.84 -22.01
C ASN A 405 7.16 -37.03 -22.23
N PRO A 406 7.05 -35.75 -22.65
CA PRO A 406 8.22 -34.91 -22.81
C PRO A 406 8.85 -34.59 -21.45
N LYS A 407 10.10 -34.12 -21.47
CA LYS A 407 10.74 -33.57 -20.28
C LYS A 407 10.05 -32.24 -19.93
N LEU A 408 9.65 -32.11 -18.67
CA LEU A 408 8.83 -31.01 -18.14
C LEU A 408 9.29 -30.56 -16.75
N GLU A 409 10.47 -31.00 -16.32
CA GLU A 409 11.09 -30.60 -15.04
C GLU A 409 12.58 -30.45 -15.26
N GLY A 410 13.18 -29.47 -14.58
CA GLY A 410 14.62 -29.22 -14.64
C GLY A 410 15.04 -28.92 -16.07
N LEU A 411 14.24 -28.09 -16.75
CA LEU A 411 14.58 -27.57 -18.07
C LEU A 411 15.68 -26.52 -17.91
N ASP A 412 16.52 -26.39 -18.94
CA ASP A 412 17.52 -25.35 -18.96
C ASP A 412 16.84 -24.01 -19.30
N ALA A 413 17.51 -22.89 -19.03
CA ALA A 413 16.99 -21.59 -19.43
C ALA A 413 16.74 -21.55 -20.96
N GLY A 414 15.53 -21.16 -21.36
CA GLY A 414 15.14 -21.13 -22.76
C GLY A 414 13.63 -21.25 -22.98
N THR A 415 13.24 -21.17 -24.24
CA THR A 415 11.84 -21.29 -24.68
C THR A 415 11.61 -22.64 -25.35
N TYR A 416 10.60 -23.36 -24.89
CA TYR A 416 10.20 -24.68 -25.34
C TYR A 416 8.80 -24.65 -25.95
N GLU A 417 8.58 -25.41 -27.03
CA GLU A 417 7.26 -25.52 -27.67
C GLU A 417 6.65 -26.90 -27.42
N PHE A 418 5.38 -26.88 -27.01
CA PHE A 418 4.56 -28.05 -26.75
C PHE A 418 3.22 -27.94 -27.49
N TYR A 419 2.53 -29.07 -27.60
CA TYR A 419 1.19 -29.17 -28.15
C TYR A 419 0.18 -29.49 -27.05
N LEU A 420 -1.01 -28.92 -27.17
CA LEU A 420 -2.11 -29.07 -26.21
C LEU A 420 -2.95 -30.29 -26.56
N TRP A 421 -2.67 -31.40 -25.88
CA TRP A 421 -3.34 -32.68 -26.06
C TRP A 421 -4.48 -32.84 -25.05
N ASP A 422 -5.66 -33.25 -25.51
CA ASP A 422 -6.78 -33.61 -24.63
C ASP A 422 -6.45 -34.86 -23.82
N ARG A 423 -6.18 -34.64 -22.53
CA ARG A 423 -5.79 -35.67 -21.56
C ARG A 423 -6.82 -36.80 -21.48
N ASP A 424 -8.09 -36.50 -21.69
CA ASP A 424 -9.21 -37.41 -21.44
C ASP A 424 -9.75 -38.07 -22.72
N SER A 425 -9.15 -37.76 -23.88
CA SER A 425 -9.57 -38.27 -25.21
C SER A 425 -9.51 -39.79 -25.37
N GLY A 426 -8.63 -40.48 -24.64
CA GLY A 426 -8.36 -41.91 -24.84
C GLY A 426 -7.72 -42.26 -26.21
N SER A 427 -7.30 -41.28 -27.00
CA SER A 427 -6.70 -41.50 -28.32
C SER A 427 -5.35 -42.20 -28.25
N THR A 428 -5.06 -43.00 -29.27
CA THR A 428 -3.76 -43.70 -29.45
C THR A 428 -2.94 -43.11 -30.60
N ALA A 429 -3.35 -41.96 -31.13
CA ALA A 429 -2.64 -41.26 -32.20
C ALA A 429 -1.15 -41.08 -31.84
N SER A 430 -0.29 -41.41 -32.80
CA SER A 430 1.17 -41.41 -32.65
C SER A 430 1.82 -40.29 -33.46
N SER A 431 1.05 -39.66 -34.34
CA SER A 431 1.45 -38.52 -35.15
C SER A 431 0.41 -37.41 -35.05
N ILE A 432 0.85 -36.15 -35.13
CA ILE A 432 -0.07 -35.00 -35.25
C ILE A 432 -0.86 -35.00 -36.56
N ASN A 433 -0.40 -35.77 -37.54
CA ASN A 433 -1.05 -35.93 -38.84
C ASN A 433 -2.14 -37.01 -38.82
N ASP A 434 -2.29 -37.75 -37.72
CA ASP A 434 -3.37 -38.72 -37.56
C ASP A 434 -4.71 -37.98 -37.49
N LYS A 435 -5.73 -38.49 -38.21
CA LYS A 435 -7.03 -37.82 -38.37
C LYS A 435 -7.73 -37.55 -37.03
N ASP A 436 -7.49 -38.41 -36.05
CA ASP A 436 -8.07 -38.41 -34.72
C ASP A 436 -7.10 -37.88 -33.63
N ALA A 437 -6.02 -37.20 -34.02
CA ALA A 437 -5.11 -36.56 -33.07
C ALA A 437 -5.84 -35.44 -32.30
N PRO A 438 -6.03 -35.59 -30.97
CA PRO A 438 -6.82 -34.69 -30.14
C PRO A 438 -5.97 -33.49 -29.66
N ILE A 439 -5.34 -32.81 -30.62
CA ILE A 439 -4.49 -31.63 -30.40
C ILE A 439 -5.27 -30.38 -30.75
N TYR A 440 -5.41 -29.45 -29.80
CA TYR A 440 -6.27 -28.27 -29.96
C TYR A 440 -5.50 -26.96 -30.08
N GLY A 441 -4.18 -27.01 -29.91
CA GLY A 441 -3.37 -25.82 -29.84
C GLY A 441 -1.90 -26.09 -29.57
N GLN A 442 -1.18 -25.01 -29.34
CA GLN A 442 0.26 -25.01 -29.07
C GLN A 442 0.54 -24.12 -27.85
N MET A 443 1.60 -24.41 -27.13
CA MET A 443 2.02 -23.68 -25.92
C MET A 443 3.53 -23.48 -25.94
N LYS A 444 3.97 -22.25 -25.68
CA LYS A 444 5.37 -21.90 -25.46
C LYS A 444 5.60 -21.69 -23.97
N LEU A 445 6.59 -22.37 -23.43
CA LEU A 445 7.03 -22.23 -22.04
C LEU A 445 8.44 -21.66 -22.03
N THR A 446 8.65 -20.55 -21.34
CA THR A 446 9.96 -19.95 -21.13
C THR A 446 10.39 -20.10 -19.69
N VAL A 447 11.52 -20.77 -19.49
CA VAL A 447 12.18 -20.96 -18.19
C VAL A 447 13.24 -19.89 -18.04
N ARG A 448 13.10 -19.04 -17.01
CA ARG A 448 14.08 -17.98 -16.72
C ARG A 448 14.94 -18.36 -15.52
N GLN A 449 16.25 -18.27 -15.69
CA GLN A 449 17.22 -18.49 -14.63
C GLN A 449 18.23 -17.34 -14.59
N THR A 450 18.82 -17.11 -13.42
CA THR A 450 19.98 -16.23 -13.26
C THR A 450 21.21 -16.83 -13.97
N ALA A 451 22.29 -16.04 -14.10
CA ALA A 451 23.52 -16.50 -14.74
C ALA A 451 24.17 -17.73 -14.04
N ASP A 452 23.90 -17.91 -12.74
CA ASP A 452 24.33 -19.04 -11.91
C ASP A 452 23.30 -20.20 -11.87
N GLY A 453 22.24 -20.14 -12.68
CA GLY A 453 21.27 -21.23 -12.85
C GLY A 453 20.15 -21.27 -11.80
N VAL A 454 19.92 -20.19 -11.05
CA VAL A 454 18.82 -20.11 -10.08
C VAL A 454 17.53 -19.71 -10.79
N SER A 455 16.46 -20.49 -10.63
CA SER A 455 15.16 -20.17 -11.22
C SER A 455 14.65 -18.80 -10.75
N ILE A 456 14.21 -17.99 -11.72
CA ILE A 456 13.64 -16.66 -11.51
C ILE A 456 12.12 -16.75 -11.58
N SER A 457 11.60 -17.24 -12.70
CA SER A 457 10.18 -17.38 -13.00
C SER A 457 9.99 -18.34 -14.17
N ASP A 458 8.80 -18.89 -14.28
CA ASP A 458 8.35 -19.58 -15.48
C ASP A 458 7.17 -18.83 -16.07
N GLU A 459 7.19 -18.65 -17.39
CA GLU A 459 6.17 -17.89 -18.09
C GLU A 459 5.71 -18.68 -19.31
N MET A 460 4.41 -18.79 -19.50
CA MET A 460 3.84 -19.48 -20.65
C MET A 460 2.87 -18.61 -21.42
N GLU A 461 2.81 -18.88 -22.71
CA GLU A 461 1.68 -18.50 -23.53
C GLU A 461 1.19 -19.68 -24.35
N TYR A 462 -0.08 -19.69 -24.71
CA TYR A 462 -0.64 -20.70 -25.58
C TYR A 462 -1.66 -20.10 -26.54
N LYS A 463 -1.93 -20.85 -27.60
CA LYS A 463 -3.05 -20.59 -28.50
C LYS A 463 -3.88 -21.85 -28.70
N VAL A 464 -5.20 -21.70 -28.72
CA VAL A 464 -6.18 -22.77 -28.93
C VAL A 464 -7.10 -22.39 -30.09
N ASN A 465 -7.35 -23.34 -30.99
CA ASN A 465 -8.33 -23.18 -32.06
C ASN A 465 -9.74 -23.42 -31.50
N LEU A 466 -10.56 -22.37 -31.46
CA LEU A 466 -11.92 -22.45 -30.92
C LEU A 466 -12.89 -23.21 -31.82
N GLU A 467 -12.71 -23.23 -33.14
CA GLU A 467 -13.56 -24.02 -34.03
C GLU A 467 -13.38 -25.51 -33.75
N LYS A 468 -12.12 -25.96 -33.63
CA LYS A 468 -11.82 -27.35 -33.26
C LYS A 468 -12.34 -27.69 -31.87
N LEU A 469 -12.24 -26.74 -30.93
CA LEU A 469 -12.79 -26.93 -29.59
C LEU A 469 -14.34 -26.99 -29.59
N ALA A 470 -14.99 -26.22 -30.46
CA ALA A 470 -16.45 -26.20 -30.61
C ALA A 470 -16.96 -27.52 -31.18
N GLU A 471 -16.29 -28.04 -32.20
CA GLU A 471 -16.55 -29.37 -32.77
C GLU A 471 -16.45 -30.46 -31.69
N HIS A 472 -15.43 -30.42 -30.84
CA HIS A 472 -15.26 -31.36 -29.74
C HIS A 472 -16.42 -31.32 -28.72
N PHE A 473 -16.96 -30.13 -28.46
CA PHE A 473 -18.09 -29.95 -27.54
C PHE A 473 -19.47 -30.10 -28.20
N ASP A 474 -19.53 -30.48 -29.48
CA ASP A 474 -20.77 -30.56 -30.27
C ASP A 474 -21.57 -29.24 -30.17
N MET A 475 -20.89 -28.12 -30.41
CA MET A 475 -21.49 -26.79 -30.37
C MET A 475 -20.96 -25.86 -31.47
N ASP A 476 -21.69 -24.78 -31.74
CA ASP A 476 -21.20 -23.73 -32.64
C ASP A 476 -20.17 -22.85 -31.91
N ALA A 477 -19.09 -22.45 -32.59
CA ALA A 477 -18.08 -21.57 -32.01
C ALA A 477 -18.72 -20.25 -31.50
N SER A 478 -19.71 -19.72 -32.23
CA SER A 478 -20.44 -18.52 -31.82
C SER A 478 -21.22 -18.69 -30.51
N ASP A 479 -21.52 -19.91 -30.08
CA ASP A 479 -22.17 -20.19 -28.80
C ASP A 479 -21.21 -20.20 -27.61
N MET A 480 -19.90 -20.08 -27.84
CA MET A 480 -18.91 -19.86 -26.78
C MET A 480 -19.01 -18.41 -26.29
N LYS A 481 -19.93 -18.10 -25.37
CA LYS A 481 -20.17 -16.74 -24.86
C LYS A 481 -19.22 -16.33 -23.75
N MET A 482 -18.68 -17.30 -23.02
CA MET A 482 -17.69 -17.11 -21.97
C MET A 482 -16.68 -18.24 -22.05
N ILE A 483 -15.40 -17.91 -21.92
CA ILE A 483 -14.30 -18.87 -21.90
C ILE A 483 -13.53 -18.65 -20.61
N GLN A 484 -13.21 -19.75 -19.94
CA GLN A 484 -12.48 -19.74 -18.67
C GLN A 484 -11.32 -20.71 -18.73
N ALA A 485 -10.21 -20.36 -18.08
CA ALA A 485 -9.06 -21.24 -17.90
C ALA A 485 -8.73 -21.40 -16.40
N GLN A 486 -8.41 -22.62 -15.99
CA GLN A 486 -7.94 -22.92 -14.63
C GLN A 486 -6.60 -23.64 -14.69
N TYR A 487 -5.62 -23.10 -13.99
CA TYR A 487 -4.28 -23.64 -13.88
C TYR A 487 -4.13 -24.33 -12.53
N ILE A 488 -4.72 -25.53 -12.40
CA ILE A 488 -5.03 -26.17 -11.11
C ILE A 488 -3.82 -26.37 -10.18
N ASN A 489 -2.63 -26.56 -10.75
CA ASN A 489 -1.39 -26.73 -9.99
C ASN A 489 -0.76 -25.40 -9.53
N ILE A 490 -1.22 -24.27 -10.07
CA ILE A 490 -0.83 -22.90 -9.68
C ILE A 490 -1.87 -22.32 -8.72
N GLY A 491 -3.16 -22.42 -9.07
CA GLY A 491 -4.25 -21.88 -8.28
C GLY A 491 -5.63 -22.42 -8.65
N GLN A 492 -6.61 -22.13 -7.80
CA GLN A 492 -7.98 -22.62 -7.96
C GLN A 492 -8.89 -21.63 -8.70
N GLU A 493 -8.40 -20.41 -8.95
CA GLU A 493 -9.10 -19.35 -9.65
C GLU A 493 -9.34 -19.69 -11.13
N TRP A 494 -10.50 -19.23 -11.64
CA TRP A 494 -10.82 -19.29 -13.05
C TRP A 494 -10.55 -17.93 -13.70
N VAL A 495 -9.59 -17.89 -14.62
CA VAL A 495 -9.34 -16.72 -15.46
C VAL A 495 -10.42 -16.67 -16.52
N THR A 496 -11.14 -15.56 -16.62
CA THR A 496 -12.34 -15.45 -17.47
C THR A 496 -12.20 -14.38 -18.55
N ILE A 497 -12.66 -14.68 -19.76
CA ILE A 497 -12.88 -13.71 -20.84
C ILE A 497 -14.27 -13.89 -21.48
N ALA A 498 -14.80 -12.82 -22.06
CA ALA A 498 -15.91 -12.91 -23.00
C ALA A 498 -15.51 -13.75 -24.23
N GLY A 499 -16.38 -14.66 -24.64
CA GLY A 499 -16.13 -15.45 -25.85
C GLY A 499 -16.58 -14.72 -27.13
N THR A 500 -16.80 -15.46 -28.20
CA THR A 500 -17.11 -14.92 -29.53
C THR A 500 -18.49 -14.24 -29.54
N SER A 501 -18.50 -12.92 -29.35
CA SER A 501 -19.67 -12.07 -29.60
C SER A 501 -19.87 -11.92 -31.11
N THR A 502 -21.09 -12.12 -31.61
CA THR A 502 -21.49 -11.83 -33.00
C THR A 502 -21.57 -10.32 -33.32
N GLY A 503 -20.81 -9.48 -32.62
CA GLY A 503 -20.79 -8.03 -32.80
C GLY A 503 -19.43 -7.43 -32.43
N ALA A 504 -18.88 -6.63 -33.35
CA ALA A 504 -17.52 -6.08 -33.40
C ALA A 504 -17.14 -5.05 -32.32
N ALA A 505 -17.68 -5.12 -31.09
CA ALA A 505 -17.50 -4.02 -30.12
C ALA A 505 -17.35 -4.40 -28.64
N MET A 506 -17.05 -5.66 -28.28
CA MET A 506 -16.92 -6.06 -26.85
C MET A 506 -15.59 -6.75 -26.48
N GLY A 507 -14.51 -6.52 -27.23
CA GLY A 507 -13.19 -7.12 -26.94
C GLY A 507 -12.41 -6.48 -25.78
N ILE A 508 -12.80 -5.29 -25.32
CA ILE A 508 -12.05 -4.54 -24.28
C ILE A 508 -12.87 -4.37 -22.99
N SER A 509 -14.20 -4.44 -23.04
CA SER A 509 -15.05 -4.00 -21.92
C SER A 509 -15.32 -5.04 -20.83
N LEU A 510 -15.00 -6.32 -21.03
CA LEU A 510 -15.33 -7.37 -20.04
C LEU A 510 -14.21 -7.74 -19.08
N CYS A 511 -12.93 -7.47 -19.39
CA CYS A 511 -11.83 -7.70 -18.44
C CYS A 511 -11.90 -6.74 -17.23
N VAL A 512 -12.36 -5.50 -17.44
CA VAL A 512 -12.60 -4.52 -16.37
C VAL A 512 -13.84 -4.89 -15.54
N LEU A 513 -14.87 -5.46 -16.17
CA LEU A 513 -16.07 -5.94 -15.46
C LEU A 513 -15.86 -7.26 -14.72
N SER A 514 -14.92 -8.12 -15.14
CA SER A 514 -14.60 -9.36 -14.41
C SER A 514 -13.93 -9.10 -13.06
N VAL A 515 -13.16 -8.01 -12.93
CA VAL A 515 -12.63 -7.58 -11.62
C VAL A 515 -13.79 -7.24 -10.66
N GLY A 516 -14.77 -6.45 -11.11
CA GLY A 516 -15.98 -6.15 -10.32
C GLY A 516 -16.94 -7.33 -10.10
N ALA A 517 -17.08 -8.24 -11.07
CA ALA A 517 -17.97 -9.39 -10.99
C ALA A 517 -17.41 -10.53 -10.14
N VAL A 518 -16.09 -10.77 -10.19
CA VAL A 518 -15.38 -11.69 -9.27
C VAL A 518 -15.45 -11.16 -7.84
N MET A 519 -15.29 -9.84 -7.63
CA MET A 519 -15.52 -9.19 -6.34
C MET A 519 -16.97 -9.35 -5.84
N PHE A 520 -17.96 -9.16 -6.72
CA PHE A 520 -19.38 -9.36 -6.36
C PHE A 520 -19.70 -10.83 -6.02
N TYR A 521 -19.07 -11.79 -6.71
CA TYR A 521 -19.22 -13.22 -6.44
C TYR A 521 -18.57 -13.62 -5.09
N ARG A 522 -17.39 -13.09 -4.77
CA ARG A 522 -16.73 -13.28 -3.46
C ARG A 522 -17.56 -12.69 -2.30
N LYS A 523 -18.19 -11.53 -2.51
CA LYS A 523 -19.14 -10.89 -1.55
C LYS A 523 -20.36 -11.77 -1.21
N ARG A 524 -20.80 -12.65 -2.12
CA ARG A 524 -21.87 -13.62 -1.83
C ARG A 524 -21.38 -14.80 -0.98
N ARG A 525 -20.11 -15.23 -1.11
CA ARG A 525 -19.57 -16.33 -0.29
C ARG A 525 -19.14 -15.91 1.11
N SER A 526 -18.69 -14.68 1.33
CA SER A 526 -18.34 -14.20 2.68
C SER A 526 -19.58 -14.05 3.57
N LYS A 527 -20.70 -13.56 3.03
CA LYS A 527 -21.99 -13.48 3.75
C LYS A 527 -22.57 -14.84 4.17
N VAL A 528 -22.21 -15.92 3.49
CA VAL A 528 -22.67 -17.28 3.82
C VAL A 528 -21.86 -17.89 4.99
N LYS A 529 -20.70 -17.30 5.34
CA LYS A 529 -19.89 -17.73 6.51
C LYS A 529 -20.17 -16.93 7.79
N THR A 530 -21.05 -15.93 7.74
CA THR A 530 -21.45 -15.10 8.90
C THR A 530 -22.96 -15.17 9.18
N ALA A 531 -23.60 -16.27 8.78
CA ALA A 531 -25.00 -16.58 9.11
C ALA A 531 -25.06 -17.85 9.97
#